data_AF-A0A963LNT6-F1
#
_entry.id   AF-A0A963LNT6-F1
#
_cell.length_a   1.000
_cell.length_b   1.000
_cell.length_c   1.000
_cell.angle_alpha   90.00
_cell.angle_beta   90.00
_cell.angle_gamma   90.00
#
_symmetry.space_group_name_H-M   'P 1'
#
loop_
_entity.id
_entity.type
_entity.pdbx_description
1 polymer ?
#
loop_
_entity_poly.entity_id
_entity_poly.type
_entity_poly.pdbx_seq_one_letter_code
_entity_poly.pdbx_strand_id
1 'polypeptide(L)'
;CHLRFDDTNPEKEDKEFVDAIVDTVHWLGFDWEAHGCKHLYHASDYFDFMYRAAEYLITAGHAYVDEQSAEEIRINRGDFSRPGVDSPFRNRSPEENLTRFREMRDGGHLDGSMVLRARIDMASPNINMRDPTIYRIRRAPHHNTGD
;
A
#
# COMPACT_ATOMS: atom_id res chain seq x y z
N CYS A 1 0.39 25.64 5.69
CA CYS A 1 1.08 24.54 4.98
C CYS A 1 0.62 23.22 5.58
N HIS A 2 0.67 22.09 4.88
CA HIS A 2 0.44 20.77 5.49
C HIS A 2 1.79 20.09 5.71
N LEU A 3 2.04 19.58 6.92
CA LEU A 3 3.08 18.59 7.14
C LEU A 3 2.41 17.22 7.16
N ARG A 4 2.84 16.32 6.27
CA ARG A 4 2.34 14.95 6.23
C ARG A 4 3.50 13.97 6.31
N PHE A 5 3.43 13.08 7.30
CA PHE A 5 4.29 11.91 7.35
C PHE A 5 3.69 10.83 6.46
N ASP A 6 4.47 10.36 5.48
CA ASP A 6 4.10 9.22 4.64
C ASP A 6 4.51 7.93 5.35
N ASP A 7 3.78 7.66 6.43
CA ASP A 7 4.10 6.62 7.40
C ASP A 7 3.36 5.31 7.10
N THR A 8 3.64 4.71 5.95
CA THR A 8 2.95 3.48 5.49
C THR A 8 3.77 2.22 5.68
N ASN A 9 5.04 2.35 6.08
CA ASN A 9 5.96 1.23 6.22
C ASN A 9 6.49 1.09 7.67
N PRO A 10 5.93 0.16 8.47
CA PRO A 10 6.24 0.05 9.90
C PRO A 10 7.70 -0.33 10.20
N GLU A 11 8.46 -0.91 9.26
CA GLU A 11 9.85 -1.34 9.51
C GLU A 11 10.89 -0.20 9.38
N LYS A 12 10.55 0.88 8.68
CA LYS A 12 11.53 1.93 8.32
C LYS A 12 11.29 3.26 9.01
N GLU A 13 10.26 3.33 9.84
CA GLU A 13 9.75 4.56 10.39
C GLU A 13 9.92 4.53 11.91
N ASP A 14 10.96 5.23 12.35
CA ASP A 14 11.23 5.46 13.76
C ASP A 14 10.72 6.85 14.16
N LYS A 15 10.22 6.95 15.39
CA LYS A 15 9.82 8.20 16.02
C LYS A 15 10.95 9.24 16.00
N GLU A 16 12.20 8.80 16.11
CA GLU A 16 13.36 9.70 16.03
C GLU A 16 13.39 10.51 14.71
N PHE A 17 13.02 9.89 13.58
CA PHE A 17 12.98 10.59 12.29
C PHE A 17 11.81 11.58 12.22
N VAL A 18 10.66 11.23 12.79
CA VAL A 18 9.48 12.10 12.87
C VAL A 18 9.84 13.37 13.64
N ASP A 19 10.44 13.22 14.82
CA ASP A 19 10.83 14.32 15.69
C ASP A 19 11.90 15.21 15.02
N ALA A 20 12.92 14.60 14.40
CA ALA A 20 13.98 15.33 13.70
C ALA A 20 13.46 16.14 12.49
N ILE A 21 12.47 15.61 11.75
CA ILE A 21 11.85 16.30 10.62
C ILE A 21 11.03 17.51 11.13
N VAL A 22 10.24 17.32 12.19
CA VAL A 22 9.48 18.41 12.85
C VAL A 22 10.42 19.55 13.25
N ASP A 23 11.51 19.22 13.94
CA ASP A 23 12.49 20.21 14.40
C ASP A 23 13.15 20.94 13.23
N THR A 24 13.49 20.23 12.15
CA THR A 24 14.11 20.82 10.96
C THR A 24 13.16 21.77 10.23
N VAL A 25 11.89 21.42 10.09
CA VAL A 25 10.88 22.28 9.45
C VAL A 25 10.67 23.57 10.24
N HIS A 26 10.57 23.47 11.58
CA HIS A 26 10.51 24.65 12.44
C HIS A 26 11.79 25.49 12.35
N TRP A 27 12.96 24.85 12.33
CA TRP A 27 14.25 25.55 12.21
C TRP A 27 14.36 26.34 10.90
N LEU A 28 13.80 25.84 9.81
CA LEU A 28 13.70 26.56 8.53
C LEU A 28 12.69 27.73 8.55
N GLY A 29 11.98 27.95 9.66
CA GLY A 29 11.02 29.03 9.83
C GLY A 29 9.63 28.74 9.26
N PHE A 30 9.32 27.47 8.98
CA PHE A 30 8.00 27.04 8.53
C PHE A 30 7.19 26.42 9.66
N ASP A 31 5.87 26.49 9.52
CA ASP A 31 4.91 25.89 10.43
C ASP A 31 3.71 25.31 9.64
N TRP A 32 3.09 24.27 10.19
CA TRP A 32 1.84 23.68 9.72
C TRP A 32 0.64 24.10 10.59
N GLU A 33 0.86 24.93 11.61
CA GLU A 33 -0.22 25.65 12.30
C GLU A 33 -0.61 26.91 11.50
N ALA A 34 -1.87 26.95 11.05
CA ALA A 34 -2.40 28.11 10.33
C ALA A 34 -3.86 28.32 10.68
N HIS A 35 -4.29 29.58 10.80
CA HIS A 35 -5.69 29.94 11.05
C HIS A 35 -6.33 29.27 12.29
N GLY A 36 -5.52 28.97 13.33
CA GLY A 36 -5.98 28.28 14.54
C GLY A 36 -6.16 26.77 14.38
N CYS A 37 -5.71 26.20 13.26
CA CYS A 37 -5.79 24.78 12.95
C CYS A 37 -4.39 24.19 12.79
N LYS A 38 -4.18 22.98 13.33
CA LYS A 38 -2.96 22.20 13.12
C LYS A 38 -3.13 21.29 11.91
N HIS A 39 -2.29 21.48 10.89
CA HIS A 39 -2.31 20.70 9.65
C HIS A 39 -1.19 19.64 9.60
N LEU A 40 -1.09 18.87 10.68
CA LEU A 40 -0.19 17.72 10.78
C LEU A 40 -0.99 16.44 10.52
N TYR A 41 -0.54 15.63 9.56
CA TYR A 41 -1.24 14.41 9.16
C TYR A 41 -0.27 13.22 9.06
N HIS A 42 -0.79 12.04 9.34
CA HIS A 42 -0.11 10.77 9.09
C HIS A 42 -0.85 10.03 7.96
N ALA A 43 -0.13 9.36 7.06
CA ALA A 43 -0.73 8.47 6.08
C ALA A 43 -1.47 7.32 6.78
N SER A 44 -0.95 6.86 7.92
CA SER A 44 -1.56 5.84 8.76
C SER A 44 -2.94 6.23 9.33
N ASP A 45 -3.22 7.53 9.50
CA ASP A 45 -4.57 8.02 9.88
C ASP A 45 -5.63 7.65 8.83
N TYR A 46 -5.21 7.34 7.60
CA TYR A 46 -6.09 6.99 6.48
C TYR A 46 -6.18 5.49 6.21
N PHE A 47 -5.57 4.60 7.01
CA PHE A 47 -5.58 3.16 6.75
C PHE A 47 -7.00 2.57 6.63
N ASP A 48 -7.93 2.99 7.48
CA ASP A 48 -9.35 2.57 7.39
C ASP A 48 -10.01 3.03 6.08
N PHE A 49 -9.66 4.22 5.59
CA PHE A 49 -10.15 4.70 4.31
C PHE A 49 -9.54 3.90 3.15
N MET A 50 -8.23 3.70 3.16
CA MET A 50 -7.51 2.93 2.15
C MET A 50 -8.04 1.49 2.09
N TYR A 51 -8.35 0.88 3.25
CA TYR A 51 -8.88 -0.49 3.31
C TYR A 51 -10.27 -0.58 2.67
N ARG A 52 -11.17 0.35 3.01
CA ARG A 52 -12.50 0.42 2.37
C ARG A 52 -12.41 0.70 0.87
N ALA A 53 -11.47 1.55 0.45
CA ALA A 53 -11.22 1.81 -0.97
C ALA A 53 -10.71 0.55 -1.68
N ALA A 54 -9.86 -0.26 -1.04
CA ALA A 54 -9.42 -1.54 -1.56
C ALA A 54 -10.58 -2.55 -1.69
N GLU A 55 -11.45 -2.67 -0.69
CA GLU A 55 -12.66 -3.50 -0.80
C GLU A 55 -13.57 -3.04 -1.96
N TYR A 56 -13.69 -1.72 -2.16
CA TYR A 56 -14.43 -1.17 -3.30
C TYR A 56 -13.78 -1.54 -4.65
N LEU A 57 -12.45 -1.41 -4.77
CA LEU A 57 -11.74 -1.81 -5.98
C LEU A 57 -11.92 -3.30 -6.28
N ILE A 58 -11.91 -4.16 -5.26
CA ILE A 58 -12.15 -5.60 -5.41
C ILE A 58 -13.57 -5.86 -5.92
N THR A 59 -14.58 -5.28 -5.26
CA THR A 59 -15.99 -5.47 -5.64
C THR A 59 -16.32 -4.93 -7.03
N ALA A 60 -15.64 -3.85 -7.45
CA ALA A 60 -15.74 -3.31 -8.80
C ALA A 60 -14.92 -4.09 -9.85
N GLY A 61 -14.18 -5.13 -9.46
CA GLY A 61 -13.35 -5.94 -10.38
C GLY A 61 -12.05 -5.27 -10.83
N HIS A 62 -11.59 -4.26 -10.09
CA HIS A 62 -10.38 -3.47 -10.34
C HIS A 62 -9.21 -3.81 -9.40
N ALA A 63 -9.36 -4.81 -8.54
CA ALA A 63 -8.28 -5.36 -7.74
C ALA A 63 -8.48 -6.87 -7.50
N TYR A 64 -7.38 -7.59 -7.29
CA TYR A 64 -7.40 -9.02 -7.00
C TYR A 64 -6.25 -9.40 -6.06
N VAL A 65 -6.43 -10.47 -5.29
CA VAL A 65 -5.38 -11.02 -4.42
C VAL A 65 -4.52 -11.99 -5.24
N ASP A 66 -3.23 -11.72 -5.26
CA ASP A 66 -2.21 -12.50 -5.95
C ASP A 66 -1.39 -13.29 -4.92
N GLU A 67 -1.30 -14.60 -5.13
CA GLU A 67 -0.57 -15.54 -4.26
C GLU A 67 0.74 -16.03 -4.94
N GLN A 68 1.10 -15.41 -6.06
CA GLN A 68 2.42 -15.61 -6.64
C GLN A 68 3.52 -15.10 -5.70
N SER A 69 4.66 -15.78 -5.69
CA SER A 69 5.85 -15.31 -5.01
C SER A 69 6.33 -13.98 -5.60
N ALA A 70 7.08 -13.20 -4.82
CA ALA A 70 7.65 -11.94 -5.28
C ALA A 70 8.50 -12.08 -6.56
N GLU A 71 9.17 -13.23 -6.72
CA GLU A 71 9.97 -13.55 -7.91
C GLU A 71 9.09 -13.85 -9.12
N GLU A 72 8.02 -14.62 -8.96
CA GLU A 72 7.07 -14.89 -10.04
C GLU A 72 6.36 -13.61 -10.49
N ILE A 73 5.95 -12.73 -9.55
CA ILE A 73 5.40 -11.42 -9.88
C ILE A 73 6.40 -10.59 -10.69
N ARG A 74 7.68 -10.59 -10.30
CA ARG A 74 8.75 -9.87 -11.01
C ARG A 74 8.91 -10.40 -12.44
N ILE A 75 8.95 -11.72 -12.62
CA ILE A 75 9.08 -12.37 -13.93
C ILE A 75 7.87 -12.05 -14.81
N ASN A 76 6.66 -12.18 -14.25
CA ASN A 76 5.41 -11.94 -14.95
C ASN A 76 5.18 -10.47 -15.27
N ARG A 77 5.74 -9.53 -14.52
CA ARG A 77 5.68 -8.10 -14.84
C ARG A 77 6.43 -7.76 -16.13
N GLY A 78 7.35 -8.60 -16.57
CA GLY A 78 8.18 -8.38 -17.74
C GLY A 78 9.14 -7.19 -17.58
N ASP A 79 9.54 -6.59 -18.68
CA ASP A 79 10.47 -5.46 -18.72
C ASP A 79 10.10 -4.47 -19.84
N PHE A 80 11.02 -3.57 -20.20
CA PHE A 80 10.81 -2.58 -21.27
C PHE A 80 10.75 -3.19 -22.68
N SER A 81 11.17 -4.45 -22.85
CA SER A 81 11.19 -5.19 -24.12
C SER A 81 10.15 -6.32 -24.18
N ARG A 82 9.77 -6.89 -23.02
CA ARG A 82 8.79 -7.98 -22.90
C ARG A 82 7.53 -7.50 -22.15
N PRO A 83 6.33 -7.64 -22.74
CA PRO A 83 5.09 -7.32 -22.03
C PRO A 83 4.92 -8.25 -20.82
N GLY A 84 4.11 -7.81 -19.86
CA GLY A 84 3.74 -8.65 -18.73
C GLY A 84 2.73 -9.73 -19.10
N VAL A 85 2.64 -10.74 -18.24
CA VAL A 85 1.71 -11.87 -18.34
C VAL A 85 0.79 -11.86 -17.12
N ASP A 86 -0.51 -12.05 -17.36
CA ASP A 86 -1.52 -12.10 -16.30
C ASP A 86 -1.19 -13.18 -15.26
N SER A 87 -1.38 -12.84 -13.98
CA SER A 87 -1.30 -13.80 -12.88
C SER A 87 -2.37 -14.90 -13.06
N PRO A 88 -2.10 -16.17 -12.69
CA PRO A 88 -3.13 -17.21 -12.66
C PRO A 88 -4.30 -16.86 -11.74
N PHE A 89 -4.09 -15.96 -10.78
CA PHE A 89 -5.10 -15.50 -9.82
C PHE A 89 -5.86 -14.26 -10.29
N ARG A 90 -5.48 -13.67 -11.42
CA ARG A 90 -6.03 -12.39 -11.91
C ARG A 90 -7.53 -12.41 -12.12
N ASN A 91 -8.09 -13.57 -12.48
CA ASN A 91 -9.50 -13.75 -12.83
C ASN A 91 -10.37 -14.33 -11.70
N ARG A 92 -9.88 -14.35 -10.44
CA ARG A 92 -10.69 -14.70 -9.26
C ARG A 92 -11.97 -13.86 -9.19
N SER A 93 -13.03 -14.43 -8.63
CA SER A 93 -14.28 -13.69 -8.43
C SER A 93 -14.08 -12.58 -7.39
N PRO A 94 -14.90 -11.51 -7.41
CA PRO A 94 -14.87 -10.49 -6.37
C PRO A 94 -15.03 -11.07 -4.95
N GLU A 95 -15.88 -12.07 -4.77
CA GLU A 95 -16.16 -12.73 -3.48
C GLU A 95 -14.95 -13.50 -2.95
N GLU A 96 -14.25 -14.23 -3.84
CA GLU A 96 -13.01 -14.93 -3.50
C GLU A 96 -11.92 -13.94 -3.09
N ASN A 97 -11.76 -12.85 -3.85
CA ASN A 97 -10.78 -11.82 -3.56
C ASN A 97 -11.07 -11.10 -2.23
N LEU A 98 -12.33 -10.78 -1.94
CA LEU A 98 -12.73 -10.18 -0.66
C LEU A 98 -12.41 -11.10 0.52
N THR A 99 -12.70 -12.39 0.38
CA THR A 99 -12.41 -13.38 1.42
C THR A 99 -10.92 -13.43 1.71
N ARG A 100 -10.09 -13.58 0.66
CA ARG A 100 -8.63 -13.57 0.79
C ARG A 100 -8.10 -12.26 1.36
N PHE A 101 -8.61 -11.12 0.91
CA PHE A 101 -8.15 -9.81 1.40
C PHE A 101 -8.47 -9.58 2.89
N ARG A 102 -9.58 -10.14 3.39
CA ARG A 102 -9.88 -10.14 4.83
C ARG A 102 -8.95 -11.06 5.61
N GLU A 103 -8.66 -12.26 5.09
CA GLU A 103 -7.67 -13.16 5.70
C GLU A 103 -6.27 -12.54 5.77
N MET A 104 -5.88 -11.72 4.77
CA MET A 104 -4.62 -10.95 4.80
C MET A 104 -4.55 -10.01 6.00
N ARG A 105 -5.66 -9.32 6.31
CA ARG A 105 -5.75 -8.37 7.43
C ARG A 105 -5.80 -9.10 8.76
N ASP A 106 -6.50 -10.23 8.84
CA ASP A 106 -6.73 -10.97 10.07
C ASP A 106 -5.47 -11.76 10.54
N GLY A 107 -4.34 -11.65 9.83
CA GLY A 107 -3.03 -12.17 10.27
C GLY A 107 -2.82 -13.67 10.06
N GLY A 108 -3.71 -14.35 9.33
CA GLY A 108 -3.66 -15.79 9.10
C GLY A 108 -2.54 -16.27 8.15
N HIS A 109 -1.83 -15.35 7.50
CA HIS A 109 -0.94 -15.64 6.37
C HIS A 109 0.47 -15.09 6.58
N LEU A 110 1.49 -15.77 6.04
CA LEU A 110 2.91 -15.38 6.15
C LEU A 110 3.21 -14.10 5.38
N ASP A 111 4.19 -13.33 5.84
CA ASP A 111 4.67 -12.14 5.15
C ASP A 111 5.13 -12.52 3.74
N GLY A 112 4.66 -11.77 2.75
CA GLY A 112 4.94 -12.03 1.33
C GLY A 112 4.23 -13.25 0.72
N SER A 113 3.37 -13.97 1.46
CA SER A 113 2.59 -15.09 0.91
C SER A 113 1.49 -14.65 -0.07
N MET A 114 1.00 -13.43 0.08
CA MET A 114 0.01 -12.84 -0.82
C MET A 114 0.05 -11.31 -0.78
N VAL A 115 -0.43 -10.71 -1.86
CA VAL A 115 -0.52 -9.26 -2.04
C VAL A 115 -1.83 -8.88 -2.72
N LEU A 116 -2.37 -7.70 -2.43
CA LEU A 116 -3.45 -7.14 -3.24
C LEU A 116 -2.83 -6.35 -4.38
N ARG A 117 -3.27 -6.62 -5.62
CA ARG A 117 -2.83 -5.89 -6.81
C ARG A 117 -4.02 -5.19 -7.46
N ALA A 118 -3.79 -3.99 -7.97
CA ALA A 118 -4.75 -3.36 -8.87
C ALA A 118 -4.81 -4.15 -10.19
N ARG A 119 -5.98 -4.25 -10.80
CA ARG A 119 -6.19 -4.86 -12.12
C ARG A 119 -6.26 -3.73 -13.16
N ILE A 120 -5.17 -3.57 -13.91
CA ILE A 120 -4.99 -2.49 -14.88
C ILE A 120 -4.62 -3.12 -16.24
N ASP A 121 -3.35 -3.09 -16.64
CA ASP A 121 -2.89 -3.57 -17.94
C ASP A 121 -1.47 -4.14 -17.85
N MET A 122 -1.35 -5.46 -17.88
CA MET A 122 -0.05 -6.15 -17.87
C MET A 122 0.79 -5.88 -19.12
N ALA A 123 0.19 -5.46 -20.23
CA ALA A 123 0.90 -5.14 -21.47
C ALA A 123 1.32 -3.66 -21.57
N SER A 124 0.95 -2.82 -20.60
CA SER A 124 1.23 -1.38 -20.63
C SER A 124 2.73 -1.09 -20.84
N PRO A 125 3.10 -0.08 -21.66
CA PRO A 125 4.48 0.37 -21.79
C PRO A 125 4.99 1.02 -20.50
N ASN A 126 4.09 1.56 -19.67
CA ASN A 126 4.40 2.02 -18.33
C ASN A 126 4.35 0.84 -17.35
N ILE A 127 5.51 0.41 -16.86
CA ILE A 127 5.68 -0.70 -15.93
C ILE A 127 4.91 -0.49 -14.61
N ASN A 128 4.61 0.75 -14.22
CA ASN A 128 3.80 1.05 -13.03
C ASN A 128 2.33 0.71 -13.20
N MET A 129 1.85 0.65 -14.45
CA MET A 129 0.45 0.27 -14.77
C MET A 129 0.29 -1.24 -14.94
N ARG A 130 1.37 -2.02 -14.80
CA ARG A 130 1.33 -3.49 -14.87
C ARG A 130 0.95 -4.08 -13.52
N ASP A 131 -0.35 -4.01 -13.24
CA ASP A 131 -1.03 -4.49 -12.03
C ASP A 131 -0.21 -4.22 -10.75
N PRO A 132 -0.05 -2.95 -10.32
CA PRO A 132 0.78 -2.60 -9.17
C PRO A 132 0.22 -3.17 -7.88
N THR A 133 1.12 -3.58 -6.98
CA THR A 133 0.77 -3.97 -5.61
C THR A 133 0.28 -2.78 -4.81
N ILE A 134 -0.89 -2.90 -4.18
CA ILE A 134 -1.52 -1.86 -3.36
C ILE A 134 -1.62 -2.25 -1.87
N TYR A 135 -1.55 -3.55 -1.52
CA TYR A 135 -1.39 -4.03 -0.14
C TYR A 135 -0.42 -5.21 -0.05
N ARG A 136 0.30 -5.31 1.07
CA ARG A 136 1.18 -6.43 1.41
C ARG A 136 0.96 -6.83 2.87
N ILE A 137 1.13 -8.10 3.18
CA ILE A 137 1.18 -8.57 4.57
C ILE A 137 2.54 -8.21 5.15
N ARG A 138 2.52 -7.51 6.29
CA ARG A 138 3.70 -7.19 7.09
C ARG A 138 3.34 -7.30 8.57
N ARG A 139 4.04 -8.17 9.29
CA ARG A 139 3.89 -8.31 10.74
C ARG A 139 4.97 -7.53 11.46
N ALA A 140 4.75 -6.22 11.57
CA ALA A 140 5.60 -5.33 12.35
C ALA A 140 4.71 -4.29 13.04
N PRO A 141 4.99 -3.96 14.32
CA PRO A 141 4.25 -2.93 15.02
C PRO A 141 4.47 -1.58 14.33
N HIS A 142 3.39 -0.81 14.16
CA HIS A 142 3.45 0.52 13.58
C HIS A 142 3.64 1.57 14.68
N HIS A 143 4.55 2.54 14.48
CA HIS A 143 4.84 3.57 15.49
C HIS A 143 3.61 4.42 15.85
N ASN A 144 2.73 4.70 14.88
CA ASN A 144 1.51 5.48 15.09
C ASN A 144 0.26 4.65 15.45
N THR A 145 0.10 3.43 14.90
CA THR A 145 -1.15 2.65 15.03
C THR A 145 -1.03 1.40 15.90
N GLY A 146 0.17 1.04 16.35
CA GLY A 146 0.39 -0.19 17.13
C GLY A 146 0.29 -1.46 16.29
N ASP A 147 -0.32 -2.50 16.87
CA ASP A 147 -0.57 -3.82 16.23
C ASP A 147 -1.87 -3.85 15.42
#